data_AF-A0A7S2H1T1-F1
#
_entry.id   AF-A0A7S2H1T1-F1
#
_cell.length_a   1.000
_cell.length_b   1.000
_cell.length_c   1.000
_cell.angle_alpha   90.00
_cell.angle_beta   90.00
_cell.angle_gamma   90.00
#
_symmetry.space_group_name_H-M   'P 1'
#
loop_
_entity.id
_entity.type
_entity.pdbx_description
1 polymer ?
#
loop_
_entity_poly.entity_id
_entity_poly.type
_entity_poly.pdbx_seq_one_letter_code
_entity_poly.pdbx_strand_id
1 'polypeptide(L)'
;KDGLWDDVVRKAAIKPGMYRPKAAEVSVEKSKLGLGEQYAAEYEQQILGATPVEAAAREKSHESVKEVFAKLGAKLDALFNFHAVPKPYKAEATVRAAVSTVSMEEATPTAMADHEALAPEEVYGKRAGTKALAAREELSQEERKALRRRKKRVHARRTAESEERRALLAKEQPGGAAAKRLDSEKVDAALAEAKRKGTVSSGVATGSGGKRG
;
A
#
# COMPACT_ATOMS: atom_id res chain seq x y z
N LYS A 1 -27.27 -8.18 17.15
CA LYS A 1 -26.36 -9.16 17.79
C LYS A 1 -24.97 -8.58 17.65
N ASP A 2 -24.37 -8.19 18.76
CA ASP A 2 -23.54 -6.99 18.82
C ASP A 2 -22.06 -7.22 18.47
N GLY A 3 -21.75 -8.34 17.81
CA GLY A 3 -20.41 -8.64 17.28
C GLY A 3 -19.29 -8.70 18.32
N LEU A 4 -19.64 -8.73 19.61
CA LEU A 4 -18.71 -8.72 20.74
C LEU A 4 -18.26 -10.16 21.06
N TRP A 5 -17.41 -10.70 20.20
CA TRP A 5 -16.78 -12.01 20.41
C TRP A 5 -15.37 -11.81 20.95
N ASP A 6 -15.00 -12.57 21.99
CA ASP A 6 -13.71 -12.52 22.68
C ASP A 6 -12.68 -13.51 22.09
N ASP A 7 -12.80 -13.79 20.79
CA ASP A 7 -11.90 -14.72 20.10
C ASP A 7 -10.52 -14.08 19.87
N VAL A 8 -9.47 -14.90 19.97
CA VAL A 8 -8.10 -14.45 19.69
C VAL A 8 -7.97 -14.04 18.23
N VAL A 9 -7.76 -12.74 18.02
CA VAL A 9 -7.60 -12.14 16.69
C VAL A 9 -6.22 -12.47 16.12
N ARG A 10 -6.15 -12.87 14.84
CA ARG A 10 -4.88 -13.06 14.13
C ARG A 10 -4.13 -11.74 14.07
N LYS A 11 -2.99 -11.67 14.75
CA LYS A 11 -2.06 -10.53 14.67
C LYS A 11 -1.47 -10.49 13.26
N ALA A 12 -1.52 -9.35 12.60
CA ALA A 12 -0.76 -9.16 11.38
C ALA A 12 0.74 -9.30 11.69
N ALA A 13 1.54 -9.76 10.73
CA ALA A 13 2.99 -9.70 10.86
C ALA A 13 3.39 -8.27 11.24
N ILE A 14 4.27 -8.13 12.24
CA ILE A 14 4.77 -6.83 12.69
C ILE A 14 5.43 -6.17 11.48
N LYS A 15 4.68 -5.29 10.80
CA LYS A 15 5.26 -4.46 9.76
C LYS A 15 6.17 -3.47 10.49
N PRO A 16 7.45 -3.34 10.11
CA PRO A 16 8.27 -2.28 10.66
C PRO A 16 7.50 -0.97 10.47
N GLY A 17 7.34 -0.22 11.56
CA GLY A 17 6.56 1.01 11.55
C GLY A 17 7.03 1.89 10.40
N MET A 18 6.11 2.33 9.55
CA MET A 18 6.43 3.27 8.48
C MET A 18 7.02 4.52 9.16
N TYR A 19 8.25 4.89 8.81
CA TYR A 19 8.84 6.12 9.31
C TYR A 19 7.95 7.28 8.87
N ARG A 20 7.37 7.99 9.85
CA ARG A 20 6.60 9.21 9.59
C ARG A 20 7.53 10.36 9.93
N PRO A 21 7.94 11.19 8.94
CA PRO A 21 8.69 12.38 9.28
C PRO A 21 7.87 13.21 10.26
N LYS A 22 8.52 13.70 11.31
CA LYS A 22 7.89 14.71 12.17
C LYS A 22 7.51 15.91 11.31
N ALA A 23 6.45 16.62 11.70
CA ALA A 23 6.08 17.87 11.03
C ALA A 23 7.32 18.77 11.01
N ALA A 24 7.64 19.33 9.83
CA ALA A 24 8.81 20.17 9.68
C ALA A 24 8.67 21.39 10.59
N GLU A 25 9.67 21.61 11.45
CA GLU A 25 9.75 22.81 12.26
C GLU A 25 10.06 23.99 11.33
N VAL A 26 9.24 25.05 11.41
CA VAL A 26 9.43 26.24 10.56
C VAL A 26 10.63 27.01 11.08
N SER A 27 11.65 27.18 10.25
CA SER A 27 12.82 27.99 10.58
C SER A 27 12.46 29.47 10.63
N VAL A 28 12.87 30.16 11.68
CA VAL A 28 12.71 31.63 11.84
C VAL A 28 13.81 32.41 11.10
N GLU A 29 14.85 31.72 10.65
CA GLU A 29 15.95 32.30 9.86
C GLU A 29 15.47 32.75 8.48
N LYS A 30 16.13 33.79 7.93
CA LYS A 30 15.88 34.25 6.56
C LYS A 30 16.19 33.13 5.57
N SER A 31 15.37 33.02 4.53
CA SER A 31 15.59 32.04 3.45
C SER A 31 16.97 32.24 2.82
N LYS A 32 17.70 31.15 2.64
CA LYS A 32 19.00 31.13 1.94
C LYS A 32 18.82 31.23 0.41
N LEU A 33 17.65 30.84 -0.09
CA LEU A 33 17.29 30.84 -1.51
C LEU A 33 16.36 32.01 -1.84
N GLY A 34 16.51 32.57 -3.03
CA GLY A 34 15.62 33.60 -3.56
C GLY A 34 14.27 33.03 -4.02
N LEU A 35 13.26 33.90 -4.18
CA LEU A 35 11.92 33.49 -4.62
C LEU A 35 11.94 32.79 -5.99
N GLY A 36 12.74 33.28 -6.94
CA GLY A 36 12.88 32.66 -8.26
C GLY A 36 13.48 31.26 -8.22
N GLU A 37 14.46 31.03 -7.34
CA GLU A 37 15.09 29.72 -7.14
C GLU A 37 14.14 28.72 -6.48
N GLN A 38 13.31 29.19 -5.54
CA GLN A 38 12.27 28.36 -4.92
C GLN A 38 11.26 27.88 -5.97
N TYR A 39 10.80 28.77 -6.86
CA TYR A 39 9.89 28.38 -7.94
C TYR A 39 10.55 27.43 -8.95
N ALA A 40 11.81 27.65 -9.31
CA ALA A 40 12.53 26.74 -10.19
C ALA A 40 12.64 25.33 -9.56
N ALA A 41 13.04 25.26 -8.28
CA ALA A 41 13.15 24.00 -7.56
C ALA A 41 11.79 23.29 -7.40
N GLU A 42 10.70 24.03 -7.15
CA GLU A 42 9.35 23.45 -7.08
C GLU A 42 8.88 22.94 -8.45
N TYR A 43 9.19 23.68 -9.53
CA TYR A 43 8.89 23.26 -10.90
C TYR A 43 9.62 21.96 -11.25
N GLU A 44 10.91 21.84 -10.94
CA GLU A 44 11.67 20.61 -11.14
C GLU A 44 11.11 19.44 -10.32
N GLN A 45 10.69 19.68 -9.08
CA GLN A 45 10.06 18.64 -8.24
C GLN A 45 8.73 18.17 -8.82
N GLN A 46 7.86 19.10 -9.25
CA GLN A 46 6.51 18.77 -9.72
C GLN A 46 6.49 18.19 -11.13
N ILE A 47 7.33 18.72 -12.04
CA ILE A 47 7.30 18.38 -13.47
C ILE A 47 8.34 17.32 -13.83
N LEU A 48 9.56 17.42 -13.30
CA LEU A 48 10.62 16.46 -13.57
C LEU A 48 10.66 15.31 -12.57
N GLY A 49 9.88 15.40 -11.47
CA GLY A 49 9.87 14.40 -10.41
C GLY A 49 11.18 14.38 -9.61
N ALA A 50 11.92 15.50 -9.58
CA ALA A 50 13.17 15.58 -8.83
C ALA A 50 12.91 15.40 -7.33
N THR A 51 13.73 14.60 -6.65
CA THR A 51 13.67 14.46 -5.20
C THR A 51 14.12 15.76 -4.53
N PRO A 52 13.39 16.29 -3.54
CA PRO A 52 13.81 17.51 -2.86
C PRO A 52 15.15 17.28 -2.16
N VAL A 53 16.01 18.31 -2.14
CA VAL A 53 17.39 18.23 -1.61
C VAL A 53 17.41 17.73 -0.17
N GLU A 54 16.44 18.14 0.65
CA GLU A 54 16.30 17.65 2.03
C GLU A 54 15.98 16.15 2.11
N ALA A 55 15.14 15.63 1.22
CA ALA A 55 14.83 14.21 1.18
C ALA A 55 16.07 13.41 0.77
N ALA A 56 16.82 13.87 -0.22
CA ALA A 56 18.07 13.23 -0.64
C ALA A 56 19.13 13.24 0.49
N ALA A 57 19.24 14.34 1.25
CA ALA A 57 20.13 14.40 2.42
C ALA A 57 19.70 13.42 3.54
N ARG A 58 18.39 13.26 3.75
CA ARG A 58 17.83 12.28 4.71
C ARG A 58 18.05 10.85 4.25
N GLU A 59 17.88 10.55 2.97
CA GLU A 59 18.16 9.22 2.42
C GLU A 59 19.62 8.82 2.63
N LYS A 60 20.56 9.73 2.36
CA LYS A 60 21.99 9.52 2.63
C LYS A 60 22.29 9.23 4.11
N SER A 61 21.60 9.90 5.04
CA SER A 61 21.78 9.61 6.48
C SER A 61 21.16 8.27 6.88
N HIS A 62 20.04 7.88 6.27
CA HIS A 62 19.48 6.55 6.46
C HIS A 62 20.39 5.45 5.90
N GLU A 63 21.03 5.68 4.76
CA GLU A 63 22.02 4.78 4.16
C GLU A 63 23.24 4.61 5.07
N SER A 64 23.83 5.71 5.55
CA SER A 64 24.99 5.64 6.43
C SER A 64 24.71 4.87 7.74
N VAL A 65 23.53 5.08 8.34
CA VAL A 65 23.09 4.33 9.52
C VAL A 65 22.93 2.84 9.20
N LYS A 66 22.35 2.49 8.04
CA LYS A 66 22.21 1.09 7.61
C LYS A 66 23.57 0.42 7.43
N GLU A 67 24.54 1.11 6.84
CA GLU A 67 25.90 0.60 6.67
C GLU A 67 26.60 0.35 8.00
N VAL A 68 26.55 1.33 8.91
CA VAL A 68 27.16 1.20 10.25
C VAL A 68 26.51 0.07 11.02
N PHE A 69 25.19 -0.05 10.95
CA PHE A 69 24.44 -1.13 11.59
C PHE A 69 24.80 -2.51 11.00
N ALA A 70 24.94 -2.62 9.68
CA ALA A 70 25.37 -3.86 9.02
C ALA A 70 26.78 -4.27 9.44
N LYS A 71 27.72 -3.32 9.49
CA LYS A 71 29.11 -3.54 9.96
C LYS A 71 29.13 -3.97 11.43
N LEU A 72 28.35 -3.33 12.29
CA LEU A 72 28.23 -3.69 13.70
C LEU A 72 27.63 -5.09 13.87
N GLY A 73 26.53 -5.39 13.18
CA GLY A 73 25.88 -6.70 13.22
C GLY A 73 26.83 -7.83 12.81
N ALA A 74 27.57 -7.66 11.71
CA ALA A 74 28.56 -8.65 11.27
C ALA A 74 29.67 -8.90 12.31
N LYS A 75 30.14 -7.84 13.00
CA LYS A 75 31.14 -7.97 14.07
C LYS A 75 30.57 -8.70 15.30
N LEU A 76 29.35 -8.38 15.70
CA LEU A 76 28.69 -9.04 16.82
C LEU A 76 28.41 -10.51 16.49
N ASP A 77 27.90 -10.80 15.31
CA ASP A 77 27.63 -12.18 14.86
C ASP A 77 28.92 -13.02 14.89
N ALA A 78 30.05 -12.47 14.45
CA ALA A 78 31.35 -13.14 14.53
C ALA A 78 31.84 -13.34 15.98
N LEU A 79 31.62 -12.36 16.86
CA LEU A 79 31.98 -12.44 18.28
C LEU A 79 31.21 -13.54 19.02
N PHE A 80 29.94 -13.77 18.64
CA PHE A 80 29.09 -14.81 19.23
C PHE A 80 29.16 -16.16 18.49
N ASN A 81 30.23 -16.41 17.71
CA ASN A 81 30.41 -17.64 16.93
C ASN A 81 29.19 -17.97 16.05
N PHE A 82 28.51 -16.95 15.50
CA PHE A 82 27.32 -17.07 14.66
C PHE A 82 26.11 -17.75 15.32
N HIS A 83 26.04 -17.81 16.66
CA HIS A 83 24.85 -18.25 17.40
C HIS A 83 23.83 -17.11 17.52
N ALA A 84 23.37 -16.58 16.38
CA ALA A 84 22.48 -15.43 16.31
C ALA A 84 21.06 -15.84 15.90
N VAL A 85 20.08 -15.03 16.31
CA VAL A 85 18.71 -15.12 15.78
C VAL A 85 18.73 -14.58 14.34
N PRO A 86 18.22 -15.32 13.35
CA PRO A 86 18.21 -14.85 11.97
C PRO A 86 17.47 -13.52 11.87
N LYS A 87 17.96 -12.65 10.98
CA LYS A 87 17.37 -11.32 10.76
C LYS A 87 15.90 -11.48 10.37
N PRO A 88 14.99 -10.61 10.86
CA PRO A 88 13.59 -10.69 10.51
C PRO A 88 13.41 -10.55 9.01
N TYR A 89 12.53 -11.38 8.44
CA TYR A 89 12.26 -11.38 7.01
C TYR A 89 11.80 -9.99 6.54
N LYS A 90 12.49 -9.46 5.54
CA LYS A 90 12.10 -8.27 4.79
C LYS A 90 11.72 -8.72 3.40
N ALA A 91 10.56 -8.25 2.91
CA ALA A 91 10.16 -8.51 1.54
C ALA A 91 11.07 -7.71 0.61
N GLU A 92 11.96 -8.40 -0.10
CA GLU A 92 12.86 -7.82 -1.09
C GLU A 92 12.33 -8.15 -2.49
N ALA A 93 12.09 -7.12 -3.30
CA ALA A 93 11.69 -7.28 -4.69
C ALA A 93 12.95 -7.33 -5.55
N THR A 94 13.21 -8.48 -6.17
CA THR A 94 14.30 -8.64 -7.14
C THR A 94 13.73 -8.64 -8.55
N VAL A 95 14.29 -7.81 -9.43
CA VAL A 95 13.94 -7.81 -10.85
C VAL A 95 14.93 -8.71 -11.57
N ARG A 96 14.45 -9.79 -12.18
CA ARG A 96 15.26 -10.72 -12.98
C ARG A 96 15.13 -10.36 -14.45
N ALA A 97 16.26 -10.28 -15.16
CA ALA A 97 16.28 -10.05 -16.59
C ALA A 97 15.99 -11.35 -17.37
N ALA A 98 15.40 -11.23 -18.56
CA ALA A 98 15.18 -12.35 -19.48
C ALA A 98 16.50 -12.72 -20.17
N VAL A 99 17.32 -13.52 -19.49
CA VAL A 99 18.62 -13.99 -19.98
C VAL A 99 18.63 -15.52 -19.95
N SER A 100 19.41 -16.15 -20.83
CA SER A 100 19.68 -17.58 -20.74
C SER A 100 20.32 -17.95 -19.40
N THR A 101 19.98 -19.12 -18.86
CA THR A 101 20.57 -19.60 -17.60
C THR A 101 22.08 -19.78 -17.71
N VAL A 102 22.58 -20.17 -18.89
CA VAL A 102 24.03 -20.25 -19.22
C VAL A 102 24.78 -18.96 -18.87
N SER A 103 24.21 -17.77 -19.11
CA SER A 103 24.89 -16.50 -18.80
C SER A 103 24.95 -16.19 -17.30
N MET A 104 24.13 -16.86 -16.49
CA MET A 104 24.15 -16.76 -15.02
C MET A 104 25.10 -17.81 -14.40
N GLU A 105 25.48 -18.84 -15.15
CA GLU A 105 26.41 -19.88 -14.69
C GLU A 105 27.84 -19.34 -14.56
N GLU A 106 28.63 -20.03 -13.75
CA GLU A 106 30.07 -19.75 -13.64
C GLU A 106 30.76 -20.02 -14.99
N ALA A 107 31.83 -19.26 -15.27
CA ALA A 107 32.66 -19.42 -16.47
C ALA A 107 33.43 -20.75 -16.43
N THR A 108 32.72 -21.84 -16.69
CA THR A 108 33.24 -23.20 -16.82
C THR A 108 33.00 -23.68 -18.24
N PRO A 109 33.84 -24.59 -18.78
CA PRO A 109 33.75 -25.02 -20.18
C PRO A 109 32.48 -25.84 -20.49
N THR A 110 31.75 -26.29 -19.47
CA THR A 110 30.56 -27.14 -19.60
C THR A 110 29.35 -26.42 -19.03
N ALA A 111 28.31 -26.23 -19.84
CA ALA A 111 27.03 -25.72 -19.38
C ALA A 111 26.23 -26.83 -18.68
N MET A 112 25.51 -26.48 -17.61
CA MET A 112 24.62 -27.43 -16.92
C MET A 112 23.19 -27.35 -17.42
N ALA A 113 22.71 -26.16 -17.79
CA ALA A 113 21.32 -25.91 -18.16
C ALA A 113 21.16 -25.03 -19.42
N ASP A 114 20.21 -25.41 -20.28
CA ASP A 114 19.93 -24.75 -21.57
C ASP A 114 18.59 -23.99 -21.63
N HIS A 115 17.99 -23.66 -20.48
CA HIS A 115 16.69 -22.97 -20.43
C HIS A 115 16.81 -21.46 -20.18
N GLU A 116 15.73 -20.71 -20.45
CA GLU A 116 15.63 -19.29 -20.13
C GLU A 116 15.34 -19.08 -18.63
N ALA A 117 15.83 -17.98 -18.06
CA ALA A 117 15.65 -17.68 -16.64
C ALA A 117 14.20 -17.33 -16.25
N LEU A 118 13.37 -16.94 -17.23
CA LEU A 118 12.00 -16.51 -17.02
C LEU A 118 11.02 -17.61 -17.43
N ALA A 119 9.97 -17.82 -16.64
CA ALA A 119 8.97 -18.84 -16.97
C ALA A 119 8.07 -18.37 -18.15
N PRO A 120 7.52 -19.30 -18.96
CA PRO A 120 6.61 -18.93 -20.05
C PRO A 120 5.38 -18.12 -19.60
N GLU A 121 4.90 -18.31 -18.37
CA GLU A 121 3.77 -17.54 -17.80
C GLU A 121 4.16 -16.11 -17.40
N GLU A 122 5.45 -15.86 -17.12
CA GLU A 122 5.99 -14.54 -16.82
C GLU A 122 6.26 -13.75 -18.12
N VAL A 123 6.68 -14.44 -19.18
CA VAL A 123 6.76 -13.87 -20.55
C VAL A 123 5.36 -13.59 -21.10
N TYR A 124 4.44 -14.54 -20.92
CA TYR A 124 3.06 -14.44 -21.38
C TYR A 124 2.06 -14.85 -20.30
N GLY A 125 1.62 -13.87 -19.52
CA GLY A 125 0.54 -14.06 -18.56
C GLY A 125 -0.83 -14.10 -19.25
N LYS A 126 -1.50 -15.26 -19.25
CA LYS A 126 -2.92 -15.34 -19.64
C LYS A 126 -3.76 -14.52 -18.64
N ARG A 127 -4.11 -13.29 -19.01
CA ARG A 127 -4.87 -12.33 -18.17
C ARG A 127 -6.22 -12.87 -17.68
N ALA A 128 -6.76 -13.88 -18.36
CA ALA A 128 -7.91 -14.64 -17.92
C ALA A 128 -7.86 -16.05 -18.52
N GLY A 129 -8.38 -17.05 -17.79
CA GLY A 129 -8.38 -18.44 -18.25
C GLY A 129 -9.01 -18.60 -19.63
N THR A 130 -8.72 -19.70 -20.32
CA THR A 130 -9.11 -19.99 -21.73
C THR A 130 -10.55 -19.62 -22.12
N LYS A 131 -11.51 -19.67 -21.18
CA LYS A 131 -12.91 -19.26 -21.38
C LYS A 131 -13.17 -17.74 -21.45
N ALA A 132 -12.17 -16.90 -21.24
CA ALA A 132 -12.28 -15.45 -21.33
C ALA A 132 -11.97 -14.90 -22.72
N LEU A 133 -11.55 -15.77 -23.65
CA LEU A 133 -11.40 -15.44 -25.07
C LEU A 133 -12.73 -15.51 -25.84
N ALA A 134 -13.75 -16.17 -25.27
CA ALA A 134 -15.09 -16.20 -25.84
C ALA A 134 -15.75 -14.82 -25.72
N ALA A 135 -16.29 -14.31 -26.82
CA ALA A 135 -17.07 -13.09 -26.80
C ALA A 135 -18.33 -13.30 -25.95
N ARG A 136 -18.88 -12.21 -25.39
CA ARG A 136 -20.11 -12.31 -24.59
C ARG A 136 -21.26 -12.94 -25.38
N GLU A 137 -21.30 -12.75 -26.68
CA GLU A 137 -22.33 -13.21 -27.62
C GLU A 137 -22.25 -14.72 -27.90
N GLU A 138 -21.05 -15.29 -27.78
CA GLU A 138 -20.78 -16.72 -28.00
C GLU A 138 -21.09 -17.58 -26.76
N LEU A 139 -21.27 -16.94 -25.60
CA LEU A 139 -21.54 -17.62 -24.33
C LEU A 139 -23.00 -18.06 -24.23
N SER A 140 -23.21 -19.30 -23.83
CA SER A 140 -24.55 -19.81 -23.54
C SER A 140 -25.19 -19.06 -22.35
N GLN A 141 -26.51 -19.12 -22.23
CA GLN A 141 -27.23 -18.48 -21.13
C GLN A 141 -26.77 -19.04 -19.76
N GLU A 142 -26.46 -20.33 -19.69
CA GLU A 142 -25.97 -20.99 -18.48
C GLU A 142 -24.57 -20.53 -18.11
N GLU A 143 -23.68 -20.42 -19.09
CA GLU A 143 -22.31 -19.93 -18.89
C GLU A 143 -22.29 -18.47 -18.43
N ARG A 144 -23.14 -17.61 -19.02
CA ARG A 144 -23.33 -16.22 -18.56
C ARG A 144 -23.78 -16.17 -17.10
N LYS A 145 -24.73 -17.03 -16.69
CA LYS A 145 -25.19 -17.13 -15.30
C LYS A 145 -24.06 -17.61 -14.38
N ALA A 146 -23.28 -18.61 -14.79
CA ALA A 146 -22.15 -19.15 -14.03
C ALA A 146 -21.04 -18.10 -13.83
N LEU A 147 -20.68 -17.35 -14.88
CA LEU A 147 -19.70 -16.26 -14.81
C LEU A 147 -20.16 -15.15 -13.86
N ARG A 148 -21.44 -14.75 -13.93
CA ARG A 148 -22.01 -13.75 -13.01
C ARG A 148 -21.95 -14.23 -11.56
N ARG A 149 -22.33 -15.49 -11.29
CA ARG A 149 -22.25 -16.09 -9.95
C ARG A 149 -20.80 -16.14 -9.44
N ARG A 150 -19.84 -16.51 -10.29
CA ARG A 150 -18.40 -16.50 -9.95
C ARG A 150 -17.94 -15.09 -9.60
N LYS A 151 -18.28 -14.09 -10.42
CA LYS A 151 -17.93 -12.68 -10.17
C LYS A 151 -18.54 -12.18 -8.85
N LYS A 152 -19.81 -12.51 -8.58
CA LYS A 152 -20.48 -12.15 -7.32
C LYS A 152 -19.77 -12.80 -6.11
N ARG A 153 -19.39 -14.08 -6.21
CA ARG A 153 -18.68 -14.79 -5.13
C ARG A 153 -17.29 -14.20 -4.87
N VAL A 154 -16.52 -13.93 -5.91
CA VAL A 154 -15.19 -13.32 -5.78
C VAL A 154 -15.30 -11.91 -5.18
N HIS A 155 -16.26 -11.11 -5.64
CA HIS A 155 -16.50 -9.78 -5.10
C HIS A 155 -16.91 -9.84 -3.62
N ALA A 156 -17.87 -10.70 -3.27
CA ALA A 156 -18.31 -10.86 -1.88
C ALA A 156 -17.18 -11.29 -0.96
N ARG A 157 -16.31 -12.21 -1.40
CA ARG A 157 -15.11 -12.61 -0.65
C ARG A 157 -14.15 -11.42 -0.47
N ARG A 158 -13.88 -10.67 -1.55
CA ARG A 158 -12.97 -9.51 -1.51
C ARG A 158 -13.49 -8.39 -0.61
N THR A 159 -14.79 -8.11 -0.62
CA THR A 159 -15.40 -7.11 0.27
C THR A 159 -15.33 -7.55 1.72
N ALA A 160 -15.70 -8.81 2.01
CA ALA A 160 -15.61 -9.36 3.36
C ALA A 160 -14.17 -9.30 3.90
N GLU A 161 -13.19 -9.74 3.12
CA GLU A 161 -11.77 -9.70 3.51
C GLU A 161 -11.26 -8.26 3.71
N SER A 162 -11.72 -7.31 2.89
CA SER A 162 -11.38 -5.88 3.05
C SER A 162 -12.01 -5.27 4.31
N GLU A 163 -13.26 -5.60 4.60
CA GLU A 163 -13.98 -5.15 5.80
C GLU A 163 -13.35 -5.73 7.07
N GLU A 164 -13.07 -7.03 7.08
CA GLU A 164 -12.33 -7.72 8.15
C GLU A 164 -10.98 -7.05 8.37
N ARG A 165 -10.17 -6.91 7.32
CA ARG A 165 -8.85 -6.25 7.41
C ARG A 165 -8.96 -4.84 7.95
N ARG A 166 -9.99 -4.09 7.58
CA ARG A 166 -10.21 -2.73 8.08
C ARG A 166 -10.62 -2.71 9.55
N ALA A 167 -11.49 -3.62 9.97
CA ALA A 167 -11.89 -3.77 11.36
C ALA A 167 -10.69 -4.17 12.24
N LEU A 168 -9.83 -5.08 11.76
CA LEU A 168 -8.57 -5.44 12.42
C LEU A 168 -7.66 -4.22 12.61
N LEU A 169 -7.42 -3.45 11.54
CA LEU A 169 -6.58 -2.25 11.59
C LEU A 169 -7.13 -1.17 12.53
N ALA A 170 -8.46 -1.03 12.62
CA ALA A 170 -9.09 -0.09 13.54
C ALA A 170 -8.95 -0.53 15.01
N LYS A 171 -9.00 -1.85 15.30
CA LYS A 171 -8.73 -2.40 16.62
C LYS A 171 -7.25 -2.26 17.02
N GLU A 172 -6.34 -2.52 16.08
CA GLU A 172 -4.89 -2.36 16.29
C GLU A 172 -4.49 -0.89 16.49
N GLN A 173 -5.14 0.05 15.80
CA GLN A 173 -4.87 1.49 15.89
C GLN A 173 -6.17 2.31 16.07
N PRO A 174 -6.64 2.52 17.32
CA PRO A 174 -7.90 3.23 17.58
C PRO A 174 -7.89 4.71 17.15
N GLY A 175 -6.72 5.34 17.03
CA GLY A 175 -6.55 6.70 16.49
C GLY A 175 -6.18 6.76 15.00
N GLY A 176 -6.06 5.60 14.35
CA GLY A 176 -5.59 5.47 12.97
C GLY A 176 -6.62 5.88 11.92
N ALA A 177 -6.19 5.99 10.66
CA ALA A 177 -7.08 6.36 9.56
C ALA A 177 -8.23 5.35 9.34
N ALA A 178 -8.00 4.07 9.65
CA ALA A 178 -9.02 3.03 9.51
C ALA A 178 -10.17 3.21 10.51
N ALA A 179 -9.87 3.52 11.77
CA ALA A 179 -10.85 3.81 12.82
C ALA A 179 -11.68 5.06 12.47
N LYS A 180 -11.01 6.17 12.11
CA LYS A 180 -11.69 7.42 11.70
C LYS A 180 -12.68 7.23 10.55
N ARG A 181 -12.30 6.43 9.53
CA ARG A 181 -13.20 6.13 8.40
C ARG A 181 -14.39 5.27 8.83
N LEU A 182 -14.21 4.32 9.75
CA LEU A 182 -15.34 3.52 10.26
C LEU A 182 -16.30 4.39 11.07
N ASP A 183 -15.78 5.34 11.84
CA ASP A 183 -16.61 6.25 12.62
C ASP A 183 -17.34 7.26 11.72
N SER A 184 -16.70 7.77 10.66
CA SER A 184 -17.40 8.59 9.65
C SER A 184 -18.48 7.78 8.93
N GLU A 185 -18.24 6.52 8.59
CA GLU A 185 -19.26 5.65 7.99
C GLU A 185 -20.44 5.36 8.92
N LYS A 186 -20.20 5.21 10.23
CA LYS A 186 -21.28 5.09 11.22
C LYS A 186 -22.10 6.37 11.29
N VAL A 187 -21.45 7.53 11.25
CA VAL A 187 -22.12 8.84 11.21
C VAL A 187 -22.93 9.00 9.92
N ASP A 188 -22.37 8.63 8.77
CA ASP A 188 -23.07 8.68 7.48
C ASP A 188 -24.26 7.71 7.44
N ALA A 189 -24.11 6.51 8.01
CA ALA A 189 -25.18 5.53 8.12
C ALA A 189 -26.30 6.03 9.05
N ALA A 190 -25.96 6.61 10.21
CA ALA A 190 -26.93 7.21 11.12
C ALA A 190 -27.64 8.41 10.47
N LEU A 191 -26.93 9.24 9.71
CA LEU A 191 -27.49 10.35 8.96
C LEU A 191 -28.43 9.87 7.84
N ALA A 192 -28.06 8.80 7.12
CA ALA A 192 -28.91 8.20 6.10
C ALA A 192 -30.17 7.56 6.70
N GLU A 193 -30.06 6.96 7.88
CA GLU A 193 -31.20 6.41 8.63
C GLU A 193 -32.12 7.52 9.14
N ALA A 194 -31.58 8.59 9.70
CA ALA A 194 -32.35 9.76 10.14
C ALA A 194 -33.07 10.46 8.97
N LYS A 195 -32.43 10.50 7.79
CA LYS A 195 -33.07 10.96 6.54
C LYS A 195 -34.21 10.04 6.10
N ARG A 196 -34.04 8.71 6.15
CA ARG A 196 -35.13 7.75 5.83
C ARG A 196 -36.31 7.87 6.80
N LYS A 197 -36.03 8.13 8.08
CA LYS A 197 -37.06 8.30 9.13
C LYS A 197 -37.67 9.71 9.13
N GLY A 198 -37.26 10.60 8.22
CA GLY A 198 -37.82 11.95 8.08
C GLY A 198 -37.47 12.92 9.22
N THR A 199 -36.51 12.57 10.09
CA THR A 199 -36.12 13.36 11.27
C THR A 199 -35.19 14.52 10.93
N VAL A 200 -34.55 14.47 9.76
CA VAL A 200 -33.65 15.52 9.25
C VAL A 200 -34.10 15.89 7.84
N SER A 201 -34.62 17.10 7.66
CA SER A 201 -34.93 17.67 6.34
C SER A 201 -33.72 18.45 5.80
N SER A 202 -33.39 18.27 4.53
CA SER A 202 -32.36 19.09 3.86
C SER A 202 -32.95 20.46 3.48
N GLY A 203 -33.10 21.33 4.47
CA GLY A 203 -33.46 22.73 4.24
C GLY A 203 -32.23 23.52 3.76
N VAL A 204 -32.22 23.96 2.50
CA VAL A 204 -31.36 25.06 2.06
C VAL A 204 -31.89 26.33 2.73
N ALA A 205 -31.18 26.84 3.73
CA ALA A 205 -31.53 28.08 4.40
C ALA A 205 -31.29 29.28 3.46
N THR A 206 -32.32 29.73 2.75
CA THR A 206 -32.33 31.06 2.11
C THR A 206 -32.70 32.10 3.17
N GLY A 207 -31.73 32.87 3.63
CA GLY A 207 -31.94 33.93 4.62
C GLY A 207 -32.70 35.13 4.03
N SER A 208 -33.93 35.35 4.49
CA SER A 208 -34.67 36.58 4.25
C SER A 208 -34.33 37.61 5.34
N GLY A 209 -33.84 38.78 4.91
CA GLY A 209 -33.33 39.85 5.77
C GLY A 209 -34.34 40.43 6.77
N GLY A 210 -33.85 40.66 7.98
CA GLY A 210 -34.53 41.40 9.04
C GLY A 210 -34.54 42.90 8.74
N LYS A 211 -35.75 43.45 8.60
CA LYS A 211 -36.04 44.89 8.54
C LYS A 211 -35.93 45.47 9.96
N ARG A 212 -35.02 46.42 10.16
CA ARG A 212 -34.92 47.23 11.38
C ARG A 212 -36.03 48.28 11.37
N GLY A 213 -36.79 48.34 12.45
CA GLY A 213 -37.65 49.45 12.87
C GLY A 213 -37.20 49.92 14.24
#